data_AF-A0AAD3H5K4-F1
#
_entry.id   AF-A0AAD3H5K4-F1
#
_cell.length_a   1.000
_cell.length_b   1.000
_cell.length_c   1.000
_cell.angle_alpha   90.00
_cell.angle_beta   90.00
_cell.angle_gamma   90.00
#
_symmetry.space_group_name_H-M   'P 1'
#
loop_
_entity.id
_entity.type
_entity.pdbx_description
1 polymer ?
#
loop_
_entity_poly.entity_id
_entity_poly.type
_entity_poly.pdbx_seq_one_letter_code
_entity_poly.pdbx_strand_id
1 'polypeptide(L)'
;MPPAKSRLPPFDNSLSEDEKIVQSFLTIIQTKLDYKILKSPTKNERKVLEDAILYPGIIIGSLFGIGTFIGLRKAPQLVLNYMNKSRFPNKPPPQYQEGLFVKVAGTILDGAMASLVGLTAWTVSLDKQKVLDSAANIPLMAGNSEISNVLCDDFVKMYSSTSPRFWKTNTDDTVVAIQKFVHNCQKREMYERQIKQELGLSYEEMKRIDLDLPTAVPEDIMEKDKDSFDWAAVEDFEEKFDEDD
;
A
#
# COMPACT_ATOMS: atom_id res chain seq x y z
N MET A 1 -12.93 -49.26 9.79
CA MET A 1 -12.51 -47.99 10.41
C MET A 1 -12.98 -46.84 9.54
N PRO A 2 -13.89 -45.98 10.00
CA PRO A 2 -14.27 -44.79 9.25
C PRO A 2 -13.11 -43.77 9.23
N PRO A 3 -12.88 -43.06 8.11
CA PRO A 3 -11.81 -42.07 8.01
C PRO A 3 -12.07 -40.88 8.93
N ALA A 4 -11.03 -40.43 9.63
CA ALA A 4 -11.07 -39.25 10.48
C ALA A 4 -11.37 -38.00 9.63
N LYS A 5 -12.53 -37.37 9.86
CA LYS A 5 -12.84 -36.05 9.30
C LYS A 5 -11.88 -35.03 9.91
N SER A 6 -10.92 -34.57 9.12
CA SER A 6 -10.09 -33.42 9.49
C SER A 6 -10.98 -32.17 9.61
N ARG A 7 -11.31 -31.79 10.85
CA ARG A 7 -11.90 -30.48 11.15
C ARG A 7 -10.77 -29.46 11.18
N LEU A 8 -10.31 -29.03 10.01
CA LEU A 8 -9.66 -27.73 9.95
C LEU A 8 -10.75 -26.68 10.27
N PRO A 9 -10.49 -25.71 11.17
CA PRO A 9 -11.43 -24.64 11.40
C PRO A 9 -11.66 -23.90 10.07
N PRO A 10 -12.89 -23.45 9.76
CA PRO A 10 -13.10 -22.58 8.62
C PRO A 10 -12.21 -21.35 8.80
N PHE A 11 -11.53 -20.92 7.73
CA PHE A 11 -10.87 -19.63 7.71
C PHE A 11 -11.94 -18.57 8.02
N ASP A 12 -11.82 -17.93 9.19
CA ASP A 12 -12.74 -16.89 9.62
C ASP A 12 -12.56 -15.70 8.68
N ASN A 13 -13.50 -15.53 7.75
CA ASN A 13 -13.60 -14.34 6.89
C ASN A 13 -14.18 -13.14 7.67
N SER A 14 -14.15 -13.17 9.00
CA SER A 14 -14.67 -12.10 9.85
C SER A 14 -13.60 -11.03 10.09
N LEU A 15 -13.14 -10.38 9.01
CA LEU A 15 -12.56 -9.05 9.17
C LEU A 15 -13.63 -8.17 9.84
N SER A 16 -13.25 -7.47 10.89
CA SER A 16 -14.08 -6.42 11.50
C SER A 16 -14.44 -5.37 10.44
N GLU A 17 -15.55 -4.64 10.64
CA GLU A 17 -15.92 -3.55 9.71
C GLU A 17 -14.77 -2.53 9.56
N ASP A 18 -14.10 -2.24 10.67
CA ASP A 18 -12.93 -1.37 10.73
C ASP A 18 -11.79 -1.86 9.82
N GLU A 19 -11.45 -3.15 9.90
CA GLU A 19 -10.42 -3.73 9.04
C GLU A 19 -10.83 -3.73 7.57
N LYS A 20 -12.12 -3.89 7.24
CA LYS A 20 -12.61 -3.79 5.85
C LYS A 20 -12.46 -2.38 5.28
N ILE A 21 -12.71 -1.35 6.10
CA ILE A 21 -12.52 0.04 5.71
C ILE A 21 -11.03 0.28 5.41
N VAL A 22 -10.15 -0.07 6.34
CA VAL A 22 -8.70 0.06 6.14
C VAL A 22 -8.21 -0.70 4.91
N GLN A 23 -8.68 -1.94 4.72
CA GLN A 23 -8.35 -2.74 3.53
C GLN A 23 -8.83 -2.09 2.23
N SER A 24 -9.95 -1.37 2.24
CA SER A 24 -10.45 -0.66 1.06
C SER A 24 -9.52 0.47 0.65
N PHE A 25 -9.01 1.26 1.60
CA PHE A 25 -7.98 2.28 1.34
C PHE A 25 -6.67 1.67 0.81
N LEU A 26 -6.21 0.58 1.43
CA LEU A 26 -5.00 -0.13 0.98
C LEU A 26 -5.17 -0.69 -0.44
N THR A 27 -6.36 -1.18 -0.79
CA THR A 27 -6.66 -1.69 -2.13
C THR A 27 -6.62 -0.57 -3.18
N ILE A 28 -7.14 0.62 -2.87
CA ILE A 28 -7.04 1.79 -3.76
C ILE A 28 -5.57 2.16 -3.98
N ILE A 29 -4.78 2.25 -2.90
CA ILE A 29 -3.34 2.49 -2.93
C ILE A 29 -2.68 1.50 -3.89
N GLN A 30 -2.82 0.21 -3.65
CA GLN A 30 -2.20 -0.84 -4.48
C GLN A 30 -2.61 -0.73 -5.95
N THR A 31 -3.91 -0.63 -6.22
CA THR A 31 -4.45 -0.63 -7.59
C THR A 31 -3.99 0.58 -8.39
N LYS A 32 -3.94 1.76 -7.76
CA LYS A 32 -3.63 3.03 -8.44
C LYS A 32 -2.12 3.30 -8.52
N LEU A 33 -1.35 2.90 -7.51
CA LEU A 33 0.10 3.01 -7.50
C LEU A 33 0.75 2.19 -8.62
N ASP A 34 0.31 0.94 -8.75
CA ASP A 34 0.88 0.02 -9.73
C ASP A 34 0.67 0.50 -11.17
N TYR A 35 -0.47 1.14 -11.45
CA TYR A 35 -0.82 1.56 -12.81
C TYR A 35 -0.26 2.93 -13.22
N LYS A 36 -0.34 3.95 -12.36
CA LYS A 36 0.01 5.33 -12.73
C LYS A 36 1.38 5.78 -12.25
N ILE A 37 1.73 5.49 -11.00
CA ILE A 37 2.91 6.09 -10.34
C ILE A 37 4.20 5.38 -10.77
N LEU A 38 4.17 4.06 -10.98
CA LEU A 38 5.32 3.34 -11.54
C LEU A 38 5.67 3.77 -12.97
N LYS A 39 4.72 4.41 -13.69
CA LYS A 39 4.90 4.82 -15.08
C LYS A 39 5.36 6.28 -15.23
N SER A 40 5.33 7.07 -14.17
CA SER A 40 5.56 8.51 -14.25
C SER A 40 6.85 8.95 -13.52
N PRO A 41 7.60 9.97 -14.02
CA PRO A 41 9.01 10.13 -13.71
C PRO A 41 9.37 11.22 -12.68
N THR A 42 8.45 11.68 -11.81
CA THR A 42 8.84 12.66 -10.77
C THR A 42 9.73 12.01 -9.72
N LYS A 43 11.05 12.27 -9.82
CA LYS A 43 12.10 11.56 -9.08
C LYS A 43 11.99 11.65 -7.55
N ASN A 44 11.42 12.72 -7.02
CA ASN A 44 11.46 13.02 -5.59
C ASN A 44 10.38 12.25 -4.81
N GLU A 45 9.12 12.26 -5.26
CA GLU A 45 8.02 11.53 -4.61
C GLU A 45 8.24 10.02 -4.72
N ARG A 46 8.66 9.58 -5.92
CA ARG A 46 9.00 8.19 -6.18
C ARG A 46 10.04 7.68 -5.21
N LYS A 47 11.11 8.43 -4.94
CA LYS A 47 12.18 7.99 -4.04
C LYS A 47 11.68 7.79 -2.61
N VAL A 48 10.85 8.71 -2.10
CA VAL A 48 10.26 8.58 -0.75
C VAL A 48 9.41 7.32 -0.65
N LEU A 49 8.60 7.07 -1.68
CA LEU A 49 7.72 5.91 -1.70
C LEU A 49 8.49 4.60 -1.94
N GLU A 50 9.51 4.61 -2.80
CA GLU A 50 10.42 3.50 -3.02
C GLU A 50 11.19 3.15 -1.73
N ASP A 51 11.72 4.14 -1.01
CA ASP A 51 12.43 3.90 0.24
C ASP A 51 11.49 3.35 1.34
N ALA A 52 10.22 3.75 1.34
CA ALA A 52 9.21 3.25 2.28
C ALA A 52 8.71 1.83 1.96
N ILE A 53 8.43 1.54 0.67
CA ILE A 53 7.82 0.27 0.22
C ILE A 53 8.90 -0.78 -0.11
N LEU A 54 9.93 -0.41 -0.86
CA LEU A 54 10.86 -1.37 -1.44
C LEU A 54 11.95 -1.79 -0.45
N TYR A 55 12.50 -0.86 0.32
CA TYR A 55 13.75 -1.13 1.06
C TYR A 55 13.61 -2.23 2.14
N PRO A 56 12.68 -2.17 3.10
CA PRO A 56 12.56 -3.24 4.10
C PRO A 56 11.98 -4.52 3.50
N GLY A 57 10.98 -4.37 2.62
CA GLY A 57 10.23 -5.47 2.06
C GLY A 57 11.05 -6.37 1.14
N ILE A 58 11.79 -5.79 0.19
CA ILE A 58 12.60 -6.55 -0.77
C ILE A 58 13.77 -7.24 -0.08
N ILE A 59 14.41 -6.57 0.89
CA ILE A 59 15.54 -7.18 1.63
C ILE A 59 15.04 -8.41 2.39
N ILE A 60 13.94 -8.26 3.15
CA ILE A 60 13.39 -9.37 3.94
C ILE A 60 12.89 -10.49 3.00
N GLY A 61 12.11 -10.16 1.97
CA GLY A 61 11.62 -11.14 1.00
C GLY A 61 12.76 -11.90 0.30
N SER A 62 13.84 -11.21 -0.08
CA SER A 62 15.02 -11.83 -0.69
C SER A 62 15.75 -12.75 0.27
N LEU A 63 15.94 -12.33 1.53
CA LEU A 63 16.57 -13.16 2.57
C LEU A 63 15.78 -14.45 2.81
N PHE A 64 14.46 -14.37 2.94
CA PHE A 64 13.61 -15.54 3.10
C PHE A 64 13.59 -16.43 1.85
N GLY A 65 13.54 -15.84 0.64
CA GLY A 65 13.61 -16.59 -0.61
C GLY A 65 14.93 -17.37 -0.75
N ILE A 66 16.07 -16.70 -0.56
CA ILE A 66 17.40 -17.33 -0.62
C ILE A 66 17.54 -18.41 0.46
N GLY A 67 17.13 -18.11 1.70
CA GLY A 67 17.15 -19.06 2.81
C GLY A 67 16.31 -20.31 2.53
N THR A 68 15.11 -20.14 1.98
CA THR A 68 14.22 -21.24 1.58
C THR A 68 14.86 -22.10 0.49
N PHE A 69 15.46 -21.48 -0.52
CA PHE A 69 16.13 -22.19 -1.61
C PHE A 69 17.30 -23.04 -1.11
N ILE A 70 18.16 -22.47 -0.26
CA ILE A 70 19.28 -23.21 0.35
C ILE A 70 18.76 -24.33 1.25
N GLY A 71 17.71 -24.06 2.04
CA GLY A 71 17.05 -25.02 2.91
C GLY A 71 16.52 -26.22 2.13
N LEU A 72 15.74 -26.01 1.07
CA LEU A 72 15.18 -27.08 0.23
C LEU A 72 16.28 -27.98 -0.35
N ARG A 73 17.44 -27.42 -0.69
CA ARG A 73 18.55 -28.21 -1.24
C ARG A 73 19.41 -28.92 -0.20
N LYS A 74 19.66 -28.29 0.94
CA LYS A 74 20.62 -28.80 1.93
C LYS A 74 19.94 -29.62 3.02
N ALA A 75 18.69 -29.31 3.38
CA ALA A 75 17.98 -30.01 4.45
C ALA A 75 17.81 -31.51 4.17
N PRO A 76 17.42 -31.97 2.95
CA PRO A 76 17.32 -33.40 2.68
C PRO A 76 18.65 -34.13 2.87
N GLN A 77 19.77 -33.53 2.41
CA GLN A 77 21.10 -34.09 2.58
C GLN A 77 21.50 -34.17 4.06
N LEU A 78 21.21 -33.13 4.85
CA LEU A 78 21.48 -33.11 6.28
C LEU A 78 20.65 -34.16 7.02
N VAL A 79 19.36 -34.30 6.68
CA VAL A 79 18.46 -35.29 7.26
C VAL A 79 18.91 -36.72 6.93
N LEU A 80 19.28 -36.98 5.67
CA LEU A 80 19.82 -38.28 5.25
C LEU A 80 21.14 -38.61 5.96
N ASN A 81 22.05 -37.64 6.07
CA ASN A 81 23.31 -37.81 6.78
C ASN A 81 23.09 -38.09 8.27
N TYR A 82 22.15 -37.39 8.89
CA TYR A 82 21.77 -37.61 10.28
C TYR A 82 21.19 -39.01 10.49
N MET A 83 20.23 -39.44 9.67
CA MET A 83 19.64 -40.78 9.77
C MET A 83 20.64 -41.91 9.50
N ASN A 84 21.55 -41.73 8.53
CA ASN A 84 22.58 -42.72 8.23
C ASN A 84 23.61 -42.83 9.37
N LYS A 85 24.00 -41.72 9.98
CA LYS A 85 24.89 -41.72 11.14
C LYS A 85 24.29 -42.51 12.31
N SER A 86 22.98 -42.41 12.53
CA SER A 86 22.29 -43.14 13.59
C SER A 86 22.09 -44.64 13.31
N ARG A 87 21.94 -45.06 12.04
CA ARG A 87 21.67 -46.47 11.68
C ARG A 87 22.91 -47.27 11.28
N PHE A 88 23.89 -46.66 10.62
CA PHE A 88 25.05 -47.37 10.05
C PHE A 88 26.32 -46.52 10.18
N PRO A 89 26.96 -46.47 11.36
CA PRO A 89 28.08 -45.57 11.62
C PRO A 89 29.33 -45.80 10.74
N ASN A 90 29.43 -46.97 10.09
CA ASN A 90 30.62 -47.39 9.34
C ASN A 90 30.42 -47.60 7.83
N LYS A 91 29.26 -47.26 7.25
CA LYS A 91 29.06 -47.35 5.80
C LYS A 91 28.92 -45.96 5.18
N PRO A 92 29.75 -45.60 4.17
CA PRO A 92 29.55 -44.36 3.44
C PRO A 92 28.17 -44.40 2.75
N PRO A 93 27.41 -43.29 2.77
CA PRO A 93 26.11 -43.25 2.12
C PRO A 93 26.26 -43.54 0.61
N PRO A 94 25.35 -44.32 0.00
CA PRO A 94 25.37 -44.53 -1.43
C PRO A 94 25.26 -43.17 -2.14
N GLN A 95 26.18 -42.89 -3.07
CA GLN A 95 26.11 -41.69 -3.89
C GLN A 95 24.96 -41.84 -4.89
N TYR A 96 23.83 -41.21 -4.57
CA TYR A 96 22.73 -41.10 -5.52
C TYR A 96 23.15 -40.13 -6.64
N GLN A 97 23.28 -40.64 -7.87
CA GLN A 97 23.45 -39.80 -9.05
C GLN A 97 22.08 -39.47 -9.64
N GLU A 98 21.62 -38.25 -9.39
CA GLU A 98 20.45 -37.72 -10.06
C GLU A 98 20.72 -37.55 -11.56
N GLY A 99 19.79 -38.00 -12.38
CA GLY A 99 19.80 -37.66 -13.81
C GLY A 99 19.69 -36.14 -13.99
N LEU A 100 20.35 -35.62 -15.04
CA LEU A 100 20.37 -34.17 -15.34
C LEU A 100 18.96 -33.55 -15.34
N PHE A 101 17.98 -34.26 -15.89
CA PHE A 101 16.59 -33.80 -15.94
C PHE A 101 15.98 -33.60 -14.55
N VAL A 102 16.15 -34.56 -13.63
CA VAL A 102 15.63 -34.48 -12.26
C VAL A 102 16.27 -33.29 -11.53
N LYS A 103 17.58 -33.11 -11.72
CA LYS A 103 18.32 -31.99 -11.13
C LYS A 103 17.80 -30.63 -11.64
N VAL A 104 17.55 -30.50 -12.94
CA VAL A 104 17.02 -29.25 -13.53
C VAL A 104 15.59 -29.00 -13.07
N ALA A 105 14.71 -30.00 -13.16
CA ALA A 105 13.31 -29.88 -12.73
C ALA A 105 13.21 -29.52 -11.24
N GLY A 106 13.99 -30.18 -10.38
CA GLY A 106 14.06 -29.87 -8.96
C GLY A 106 14.56 -28.44 -8.71
N THR A 107 15.55 -27.96 -9.47
CA THR A 107 16.04 -26.57 -9.39
C THR A 107 14.93 -25.56 -9.67
N ILE A 108 14.15 -25.79 -10.71
CA ILE A 108 13.07 -24.88 -11.12
C ILE A 108 11.97 -24.87 -10.06
N LEU A 109 11.57 -26.04 -9.57
CA LEU A 109 10.54 -26.16 -8.54
C LEU A 109 10.98 -25.53 -7.21
N ASP A 110 12.21 -25.79 -6.76
CA ASP A 110 12.79 -25.16 -5.57
C ASP A 110 12.83 -23.63 -5.73
N GLY A 111 13.21 -23.15 -6.91
CA GLY A 111 13.21 -21.73 -7.25
C GLY A 111 11.82 -21.12 -7.16
N ALA A 112 10.81 -21.76 -7.75
CA ALA A 112 9.42 -21.29 -7.70
C ALA A 112 8.89 -21.24 -6.26
N MET A 113 9.14 -22.27 -5.45
CA MET A 113 8.74 -22.30 -4.04
C MET A 113 9.46 -21.24 -3.22
N ALA A 114 10.77 -21.05 -3.45
CA ALA A 114 11.55 -20.00 -2.79
C ALA A 114 11.05 -18.60 -3.16
N SER A 115 10.74 -18.35 -4.44
CA SER A 115 10.14 -17.09 -4.88
C SER A 115 8.78 -16.85 -4.24
N LEU A 116 7.93 -17.87 -4.15
CA LEU A 116 6.63 -17.77 -3.49
C LEU A 116 6.79 -17.39 -2.01
N VAL A 117 7.68 -18.07 -1.28
CA VAL A 117 7.97 -17.73 0.12
C VAL A 117 8.54 -16.31 0.23
N GLY A 118 9.47 -15.93 -0.63
CA GLY A 118 10.04 -14.58 -0.65
C GLY A 118 8.99 -13.49 -0.91
N LEU A 119 8.07 -13.71 -1.86
CA LEU A 119 6.95 -12.82 -2.13
C LEU A 119 6.02 -12.72 -0.91
N THR A 120 5.64 -13.85 -0.30
CA THR A 120 4.78 -13.81 0.90
C THR A 120 5.46 -13.09 2.06
N ALA A 121 6.74 -13.37 2.31
CA ALA A 121 7.53 -12.69 3.34
C ALA A 121 7.64 -11.20 3.06
N TRP A 122 7.88 -10.79 1.81
CA TRP A 122 7.85 -9.39 1.41
C TRP A 122 6.50 -8.75 1.74
N THR A 123 5.39 -9.36 1.31
CA THR A 123 4.05 -8.79 1.54
C THR A 123 3.69 -8.67 3.03
N VAL A 124 4.15 -9.59 3.87
CA VAL A 124 3.92 -9.57 5.32
C VAL A 124 4.87 -8.59 6.03
N SER A 125 6.07 -8.39 5.47
CA SER A 125 7.08 -7.50 6.04
C SER A 125 6.97 -6.04 5.58
N LEU A 126 6.04 -5.76 4.66
CA LEU A 126 5.65 -4.40 4.34
C LEU A 126 5.00 -3.79 5.58
N ASP A 127 5.72 -2.85 6.19
CA ASP A 127 5.21 -2.03 7.27
C ASP A 127 4.16 -1.08 6.70
N LYS A 128 2.90 -1.55 6.69
CA LYS A 128 1.75 -0.80 6.16
C LYS A 128 1.62 0.56 6.83
N GLN A 129 1.89 0.62 8.13
CA GLN A 129 1.84 1.85 8.90
C GLN A 129 2.90 2.82 8.39
N LYS A 130 4.15 2.38 8.25
CA LYS A 130 5.22 3.25 7.72
C LYS A 130 4.97 3.73 6.30
N VAL A 131 4.37 2.90 5.44
CA VAL A 131 4.00 3.29 4.07
C VAL A 131 2.93 4.37 4.10
N LEU A 132 1.90 4.20 4.95
CA LEU A 132 0.83 5.18 5.11
C LEU A 132 1.31 6.46 5.78
N ASP A 133 2.15 6.38 6.81
CA ASP A 133 2.77 7.53 7.45
C ASP A 133 3.65 8.28 6.47
N SER A 134 4.43 7.57 5.66
CA SER A 134 5.25 8.20 4.63
C SER A 134 4.35 8.92 3.62
N ALA A 135 3.28 8.26 3.14
CA ALA A 135 2.32 8.86 2.21
C ALA A 135 1.59 10.08 2.81
N ALA A 136 1.19 10.01 4.09
CA ALA A 136 0.52 11.09 4.81
C ALA A 136 1.43 12.29 5.10
N ASN A 137 2.74 12.08 5.15
CA ASN A 137 3.75 13.12 5.35
C ASN A 137 4.34 13.66 4.04
N ILE A 138 3.93 13.16 2.87
CA ILE A 138 4.33 13.75 1.58
C ILE A 138 3.78 15.18 1.57
N PRO A 139 4.66 16.21 1.54
CA PRO A 139 4.20 17.58 1.46
C PRO A 139 3.42 17.72 0.16
N LEU A 140 2.13 18.03 0.28
CA LEU A 140 1.30 18.25 -0.89
C LEU A 140 1.80 19.53 -1.58
N MET A 141 2.49 19.34 -2.69
CA MET A 141 2.84 20.41 -3.60
C MET A 141 1.64 20.66 -4.51
N ALA A 142 1.28 21.94 -4.69
CA ALA A 142 0.18 22.30 -5.58
C ALA A 142 0.51 21.90 -7.04
N GLY A 143 -0.44 21.27 -7.72
CA GLY A 143 -0.32 20.76 -9.10
C GLY A 143 0.65 19.61 -9.36
N ASN A 144 1.69 19.44 -8.55
CA ASN A 144 2.82 18.55 -8.88
C ASN A 144 2.88 17.23 -8.13
N SER A 145 1.93 16.97 -7.22
CA SER A 145 1.89 15.69 -6.54
C SER A 145 1.09 14.67 -7.33
N GLU A 146 1.78 13.82 -8.08
CA GLU A 146 1.16 12.76 -8.88
C GLU A 146 0.43 11.76 -7.99
N ILE A 147 1.02 11.45 -6.83
CA ILE A 147 0.42 10.56 -5.84
C ILE A 147 -0.93 11.13 -5.41
N SER A 148 -0.95 12.41 -5.11
CA SER A 148 -2.15 13.09 -4.61
C SER A 148 -3.19 13.29 -5.70
N ASN A 149 -2.77 13.62 -6.93
CA ASN A 149 -3.68 13.69 -8.09
C ASN A 149 -4.38 12.36 -8.37
N VAL A 150 -3.73 11.25 -8.02
CA VAL A 150 -4.25 9.91 -8.28
C VAL A 150 -5.09 9.39 -7.12
N LEU A 151 -4.76 9.75 -5.88
CA LEU A 151 -5.37 9.18 -4.67
C LEU A 151 -6.38 10.10 -3.98
N CYS A 152 -6.23 11.43 -4.07
CA CYS A 152 -7.03 12.36 -3.26
C CYS A 152 -8.53 12.20 -3.49
N ASP A 153 -9.00 12.17 -4.75
CA ASP A 153 -10.43 12.07 -5.06
C ASP A 153 -11.07 10.81 -4.45
N ASP A 154 -10.41 9.65 -4.63
CA ASP A 154 -10.88 8.38 -4.12
C ASP A 154 -10.86 8.35 -2.58
N PHE A 155 -9.81 8.92 -1.97
CA PHE A 155 -9.64 8.97 -0.52
C PHE A 155 -10.64 9.91 0.15
N VAL A 156 -10.83 11.10 -0.40
CA VAL A 156 -11.80 12.09 0.10
C VAL A 156 -13.21 11.52 -0.03
N LYS A 157 -13.55 10.92 -1.17
CA LYS A 157 -14.85 10.27 -1.39
C LYS A 157 -15.08 9.10 -0.42
N MET A 158 -14.07 8.25 -0.22
CA MET A 158 -14.20 7.14 0.72
C MET A 158 -14.33 7.64 2.16
N TYR A 159 -13.56 8.66 2.52
CA TYR A 159 -13.60 9.31 3.83
C TYR A 159 -14.98 9.89 4.14
N SER A 160 -15.57 10.64 3.21
CA SER A 160 -16.90 11.25 3.37
C SER A 160 -18.03 10.21 3.39
N SER A 161 -17.89 9.11 2.63
CA SER A 161 -18.85 8.02 2.65
C SER A 161 -18.78 7.14 3.91
N THR A 162 -17.67 7.22 4.66
CA THR A 162 -17.46 6.43 5.87
C THR A 162 -18.04 7.15 7.08
N SER A 163 -18.69 6.41 7.98
CA SER A 163 -19.35 6.97 9.16
C SER A 163 -18.41 7.87 9.99
N PRO A 164 -18.82 9.10 10.34
CA PRO A 164 -18.04 9.99 11.21
C PRO A 164 -17.70 9.37 12.58
N ARG A 165 -18.49 8.39 13.02
CA ARG A 165 -18.23 7.66 14.26
C ARG A 165 -16.95 6.86 14.16
N PHE A 166 -16.72 6.14 13.07
CA PHE A 166 -15.54 5.32 12.83
C PHE A 166 -14.26 6.17 13.00
N TRP A 167 -14.21 7.31 12.32
CA TRP A 167 -13.10 8.26 12.38
C TRP A 167 -12.83 8.83 13.77
N LYS A 168 -13.88 9.06 14.58
CA LYS A 168 -13.73 9.62 15.93
C LYS A 168 -13.33 8.57 16.97
N THR A 169 -13.78 7.33 16.81
CA THR A 169 -13.55 6.27 17.81
C THR A 169 -12.28 5.48 17.57
N ASN A 170 -11.82 5.41 16.33
CA ASN A 170 -10.68 4.59 15.97
C ASN A 170 -9.39 5.42 16.08
N THR A 171 -8.52 5.01 17.02
CA THR A 171 -7.22 5.64 17.30
C THR A 171 -6.06 4.84 16.73
N ASP A 172 -6.33 3.90 15.80
CA ASP A 172 -5.28 3.17 15.11
C ASP A 172 -4.44 4.15 14.29
N ASP A 173 -3.11 4.04 14.40
CA ASP A 173 -2.18 4.94 13.71
C ASP A 173 -2.41 4.96 12.19
N THR A 174 -2.83 3.84 11.61
CA THR A 174 -3.22 3.72 10.20
C THR A 174 -4.39 4.63 9.86
N VAL A 175 -5.41 4.66 10.72
CA VAL A 175 -6.61 5.49 10.54
C VAL A 175 -6.26 6.96 10.70
N VAL A 176 -5.39 7.29 11.66
CA VAL A 176 -4.87 8.65 11.86
C VAL A 176 -4.07 9.12 10.63
N ALA A 177 -3.24 8.26 10.05
CA ALA A 177 -2.51 8.56 8.82
C ALA A 177 -3.44 8.82 7.63
N ILE A 178 -4.50 8.03 7.47
CA ILE A 178 -5.54 8.24 6.44
C ILE A 178 -6.24 9.59 6.65
N GLN A 179 -6.66 9.90 7.89
CA GLN A 179 -7.27 11.20 8.23
C GLN A 179 -6.35 12.37 7.87
N LYS A 180 -5.07 12.26 8.24
CA LYS A 180 -4.07 13.28 7.92
C LYS A 180 -3.89 13.46 6.42
N PHE A 181 -3.83 12.36 5.67
CA PHE A 181 -3.72 12.41 4.21
C PHE A 181 -4.93 13.10 3.57
N VAL A 182 -6.16 12.72 3.96
CA VAL A 182 -7.40 13.33 3.46
C VAL A 182 -7.45 14.82 3.81
N HIS A 183 -7.08 15.18 5.04
CA HIS A 183 -7.03 16.56 5.48
C HIS A 183 -6.05 17.38 4.64
N ASN A 184 -4.88 16.82 4.34
CA ASN A 184 -3.93 17.46 3.44
C ASN A 184 -4.55 17.63 2.03
N CYS A 185 -5.20 16.60 1.46
CA CYS A 185 -5.84 16.70 0.15
C CYS A 185 -6.83 17.88 0.09
N GLN A 186 -7.65 18.06 1.13
CA GLN A 186 -8.58 19.18 1.25
C GLN A 186 -7.84 20.53 1.34
N LYS A 187 -6.77 20.62 2.15
CA LYS A 187 -5.91 21.83 2.21
C LYS A 187 -5.40 22.23 0.83
N ARG A 188 -4.92 21.24 0.08
CA ARG A 188 -4.40 21.45 -1.26
C ARG A 188 -5.49 21.96 -2.21
N GLU A 189 -6.66 21.33 -2.20
CA GLU A 189 -7.77 21.75 -3.06
C GLU A 189 -8.20 23.20 -2.78
N MET A 190 -8.30 23.58 -1.50
CA MET A 190 -8.59 24.96 -1.10
C MET A 190 -7.51 25.93 -1.60
N TYR A 191 -6.23 25.59 -1.43
CA TYR A 191 -5.13 26.43 -1.91
C TYR A 191 -5.14 26.63 -3.42
N GLU A 192 -5.33 25.55 -4.17
CA GLU A 192 -5.41 25.64 -5.63
C GLU A 192 -6.61 26.49 -6.06
N ARG A 193 -7.74 26.38 -5.37
CA ARG A 193 -8.93 27.20 -5.61
C ARG A 193 -8.66 28.68 -5.36
N GLN A 194 -8.02 29.03 -4.25
CA GLN A 194 -7.64 30.41 -3.93
C GLN A 194 -6.74 31.01 -5.01
N ILE A 195 -5.69 30.28 -5.43
CA ILE A 195 -4.78 30.76 -6.47
C ILE A 195 -5.51 30.94 -7.80
N LYS A 196 -6.40 30.02 -8.17
CA LYS A 196 -7.20 30.13 -9.40
C LYS A 196 -8.11 31.36 -9.36
N GLN A 197 -8.67 31.70 -8.20
CA GLN A 197 -9.45 32.92 -7.98
C GLN A 197 -8.58 34.18 -8.07
N GLU A 198 -7.40 34.18 -7.45
CA GLU A 198 -6.44 35.30 -7.53
C GLU A 198 -5.98 35.57 -8.97
N LEU A 199 -5.89 34.53 -9.79
CA LEU A 199 -5.59 34.63 -11.22
C LEU A 199 -6.78 35.11 -12.06
N GLY A 200 -7.96 35.32 -11.45
CA GLY A 200 -9.16 35.78 -12.13
C GLY A 200 -9.74 34.78 -13.13
N LEU A 201 -9.44 33.48 -12.96
CA LEU A 201 -9.96 32.43 -13.82
C LEU A 201 -11.45 32.22 -13.58
N SER A 202 -12.23 32.05 -14.64
CA SER A 202 -13.63 31.61 -14.52
C SER A 202 -13.71 30.16 -14.01
N TYR A 203 -14.83 29.76 -13.41
CA TYR A 203 -15.03 28.40 -12.89
C TYR A 203 -14.70 27.30 -13.92
N GLU A 204 -15.09 27.50 -15.17
CA GLU A 204 -14.79 26.58 -16.27
C GLU A 204 -13.29 26.50 -16.59
N GLU A 205 -12.56 27.61 -16.48
CA GLU A 205 -11.11 27.64 -16.65
C GLU A 205 -10.40 27.03 -15.45
N MET A 206 -10.92 27.22 -14.23
CA MET A 206 -10.39 26.60 -13.01
C MET A 206 -10.37 25.08 -13.12
N LYS A 207 -11.38 24.48 -13.76
CA LYS A 207 -11.47 23.02 -13.93
C LYS A 207 -10.53 22.47 -15.00
N ARG A 208 -10.10 23.29 -15.96
CA ARG A 208 -9.29 22.87 -17.12
C ARG A 208 -7.80 23.08 -16.93
N ILE A 209 -7.41 24.01 -16.06
CA ILE A 209 -6.01 24.40 -15.88
C ILE A 209 -5.43 23.66 -14.67
N ASP A 210 -4.46 22.79 -14.94
CA ASP A 210 -3.55 22.27 -13.93
C ASP A 210 -2.48 23.32 -13.65
N LEU A 211 -2.47 23.83 -12.43
CA LEU A 211 -1.50 24.84 -11.99
C LEU A 211 -0.20 24.16 -11.56
N ASP A 212 0.83 24.21 -12.40
CA ASP A 212 2.17 23.76 -12.03
C ASP A 212 2.81 24.77 -11.06
N LEU A 213 2.63 24.55 -9.75
CA LEU A 213 3.12 25.43 -8.70
C LEU A 213 4.26 24.75 -7.95
N PRO A 214 5.44 25.39 -7.85
CA PRO A 214 6.59 24.80 -7.17
C PRO A 214 6.51 24.92 -5.63
N THR A 215 5.47 25.56 -5.10
CA THR A 215 5.36 25.88 -3.67
C THR A 215 4.54 24.84 -2.91
N ALA A 216 5.03 24.47 -1.73
CA ALA A 216 4.29 23.66 -0.77
C ALA A 216 3.04 24.43 -0.30
N VAL A 217 1.95 23.70 -0.07
CA VAL A 217 0.72 24.26 0.51
C VAL A 217 1.02 24.82 1.91
N PRO A 218 0.69 26.10 2.21
CA PRO A 218 0.89 26.68 3.54
C PRO A 218 0.13 25.91 4.62
N GLU A 219 0.73 25.71 5.79
CA GLU A 219 0.12 24.92 6.87
C GLU A 219 -1.15 25.58 7.45
N ASP A 220 -1.20 26.92 7.42
CA ASP A 220 -2.18 27.79 8.06
C ASP A 220 -3.39 28.13 7.16
N ILE A 221 -3.47 27.56 5.96
CA ILE A 221 -4.50 27.95 4.98
C ILE A 221 -5.93 27.71 5.47
N MET A 222 -6.16 26.60 6.18
CA MET A 222 -7.49 26.29 6.72
C MET A 222 -7.87 27.16 7.91
N GLU A 223 -6.89 27.67 8.66
CA GLU A 223 -7.18 28.56 9.80
C GLU A 223 -7.62 29.93 9.27
N LYS A 224 -6.97 30.42 8.22
CA LYS A 224 -7.34 31.67 7.54
C LYS A 224 -8.75 31.62 6.94
N ASP A 225 -9.11 30.52 6.30
CA ASP A 225 -10.43 30.38 5.67
C ASP A 225 -11.55 30.16 6.68
N LYS A 226 -11.29 29.58 7.85
CA LYS A 226 -12.31 29.40 8.88
C LYS A 226 -12.87 30.73 9.40
N ASP A 227 -12.05 31.78 9.38
CA ASP A 227 -12.43 33.12 9.81
C ASP A 227 -12.90 34.00 8.64
N SER A 228 -12.56 33.64 7.39
CA SER A 228 -12.83 34.47 6.19
C SER A 228 -13.94 33.95 5.29
N PHE A 229 -14.31 32.67 5.37
CA PHE A 229 -15.19 32.02 4.40
C PHE A 229 -16.41 31.42 5.11
N ASP A 230 -17.60 31.94 4.79
CA ASP A 230 -18.86 31.40 5.27
C ASP A 230 -19.20 30.13 4.49
N TRP A 231 -18.65 28.99 4.94
CA TRP A 231 -18.82 27.68 4.30
C TRP A 231 -20.28 27.27 4.09
N ALA A 232 -21.21 27.82 4.88
CA ALA A 232 -22.64 27.61 4.71
C ALA A 232 -23.16 28.15 3.36
N ALA A 233 -22.54 29.21 2.81
CA ALA A 233 -22.94 29.78 1.53
C ALA A 233 -22.49 28.94 0.31
N VAL A 234 -21.57 27.99 0.50
CA VAL A 234 -21.05 27.13 -0.58
C VAL A 234 -21.85 25.83 -0.70
N GLU A 235 -22.28 25.25 0.43
CA GLU A 235 -23.17 24.08 0.42
C GLU A 235 -24.52 24.42 -0.26
N ASP A 236 -25.03 25.64 -0.07
CA ASP A 236 -26.23 26.16 -0.77
C ASP A 236 -26.04 26.31 -2.31
N PHE A 237 -24.81 26.31 -2.81
CA PHE A 237 -24.53 26.46 -4.24
C PHE A 237 -24.47 25.11 -4.98
N GLU A 238 -24.12 24.02 -4.30
CA GLU A 238 -24.13 22.67 -4.90
C GLU A 238 -25.53 22.05 -4.92
N GLU A 239 -26.37 22.31 -3.91
CA GLU A 239 -27.72 21.73 -3.83
C GLU A 239 -28.67 22.27 -4.93
N LYS A 240 -28.33 23.41 -5.54
CA LYS A 240 -29.18 24.08 -6.53
C LYS A 240 -28.99 23.59 -7.97
N PHE A 241 -28.02 22.71 -8.24
CA PHE A 241 -27.77 22.19 -9.59
C PHE A 241 -28.45 20.83 -9.88
N ASP A 242 -29.01 20.17 -8.86
CA ASP A 242 -29.58 18.82 -9.01
C ASP A 242 -31.12 18.81 -9.15
N GLU A 243 -31.81 19.96 -9.21
CA GLU A 243 -33.29 20.02 -9.30
C GLU A 243 -33.87 20.30 -10.71
N ASP A 244 -33.04 20.45 -11.75
CA ASP A 244 -33.49 20.81 -13.11
C ASP A 244 -33.20 19.73 -14.20
N ASP A 245 -33.35 18.43 -13.88
CA ASP A 245 -33.38 17.33 -14.87
C ASP A 245 -34.62 16.43 -14.76
#